data_AF-A0A352EZ70-F1
#
_entry.id   AF-A0A352EZ70-F1
#
_cell.length_a   1.000
_cell.length_b   1.000
_cell.length_c   1.000
_cell.angle_alpha   90.00
_cell.angle_beta   90.00
_cell.angle_gamma   90.00
#
_symmetry.space_group_name_H-M   'P 1'
#
loop_
_entity.id
_entity.type
_entity.pdbx_description
1 polymer ?
#
loop_
_entity_poly.entity_id
_entity_poly.type
_entity_poly.pdbx_seq_one_letter_code
_entity_poly.pdbx_strand_id
1 'polypeptide(L)'
;MDTNRGTGVRTAGFTYQADPRTPFVVEPDTMLLWHMDETGNGAVRVLDVARYIHGNASSASTEQPGQFSRGRAKGNIFADQDNGALYFGSSGYTVEFWVKTDPVVNAHTLVGKDSPDGNSNSAEYGVRLLPSGLLRAFMEDTSRTVWKAELQPTVYKVDDNQWHYVAMVV
;
A
#
# COMPACT_ATOMS: atom_id res chain seq x y z
N MET A 1 -27.71 7.52 1.06
CA MET A 1 -27.09 8.74 0.50
C MET A 1 -26.44 8.31 -0.79
N ASP A 2 -26.96 8.77 -1.90
CA ASP A 2 -26.43 8.46 -3.22
C ASP A 2 -25.29 9.41 -3.54
N THR A 3 -24.16 8.85 -3.94
CA THR A 3 -23.00 9.58 -4.43
C THR A 3 -22.84 9.33 -5.93
N ASN A 4 -21.89 10.01 -6.56
CA ASN A 4 -21.50 9.76 -7.96
C ASN A 4 -21.00 8.31 -8.22
N ARG A 5 -20.92 7.48 -7.18
CA ARG A 5 -20.44 6.09 -7.26
C ARG A 5 -21.41 5.07 -6.66
N GLY A 6 -22.56 5.46 -6.08
CA GLY A 6 -23.58 4.55 -5.54
C GLY A 6 -24.06 4.89 -4.12
N THR A 7 -24.57 3.90 -3.39
CA THR A 7 -25.06 4.06 -2.01
C THR A 7 -23.93 3.87 -0.99
N GLY A 8 -23.53 4.94 -0.28
CA GLY A 8 -22.50 4.90 0.76
C GLY A 8 -23.07 4.62 2.17
N VAL A 9 -22.28 3.96 3.02
CA VAL A 9 -22.57 3.81 4.46
C VAL A 9 -21.69 4.78 5.24
N ARG A 10 -22.27 5.51 6.20
CA ARG A 10 -21.52 6.39 7.11
C ARG A 10 -21.06 5.59 8.32
N THR A 11 -19.75 5.54 8.53
CA THR A 11 -19.14 5.04 9.77
C THR A 11 -18.21 6.12 10.30
N ALA A 12 -18.43 6.57 11.54
CA ALA A 12 -17.58 7.54 12.25
C ALA A 12 -17.28 8.87 11.50
N GLY A 13 -18.19 9.34 10.64
CA GLY A 13 -18.04 10.61 9.91
C GLY A 13 -17.39 10.49 8.54
N PHE A 14 -16.91 9.30 8.16
CA PHE A 14 -16.41 9.01 6.81
C PHE A 14 -17.46 8.23 6.02
N THR A 15 -17.64 8.59 4.75
CA THR A 15 -18.44 7.82 3.81
C THR A 15 -17.56 6.74 3.22
N TYR A 16 -17.75 5.50 3.68
CA TYR A 16 -17.08 4.33 3.11
C TYR A 16 -17.97 3.73 2.03
N GLN A 17 -17.39 3.49 0.86
CA GLN A 17 -18.02 2.71 -0.21
C GLN A 17 -17.05 1.60 -0.60
N ALA A 18 -17.40 0.34 -0.33
CA ALA A 18 -16.71 -0.78 -0.94
C ALA A 18 -16.96 -0.73 -2.45
N ASP A 19 -15.90 -0.65 -3.26
CA ASP A 19 -16.01 -0.65 -4.72
C ASP A 19 -16.26 -2.08 -5.22
N PRO A 20 -17.41 -2.39 -5.88
CA PRO A 20 -17.63 -3.68 -6.51
C PRO A 20 -16.87 -3.87 -7.82
N ARG A 21 -16.14 -2.85 -8.32
CA ARG A 21 -15.44 -2.90 -9.60
C ARG A 21 -13.99 -3.34 -9.41
N THR A 22 -13.80 -4.63 -9.58
CA THR A 22 -12.53 -5.19 -9.98
C THR A 22 -12.51 -5.29 -11.51
N PRO A 23 -11.40 -4.91 -12.18
CA PRO A 23 -10.23 -4.25 -11.63
C PRO A 23 -10.52 -2.79 -11.22
N PHE A 24 -9.74 -2.26 -10.27
CA PHE A 24 -9.75 -0.85 -9.92
C PHE A 24 -9.58 0.01 -11.18
N VAL A 25 -10.46 0.98 -11.37
CA VAL A 25 -10.37 1.92 -12.49
C VAL A 25 -9.29 2.94 -12.16
N VAL A 26 -8.32 3.12 -13.06
CA VAL A 26 -7.33 4.18 -12.96
C VAL A 26 -8.04 5.53 -12.99
N GLU A 27 -7.87 6.31 -11.92
CA GLU A 27 -8.40 7.68 -11.83
C GLU A 27 -7.40 8.65 -12.49
N PRO A 28 -7.85 9.84 -12.95
CA PRO A 28 -6.96 10.80 -13.63
C PRO A 28 -5.74 11.24 -12.81
N ASP A 29 -5.83 11.18 -11.48
CA ASP A 29 -4.81 11.52 -10.50
C ASP A 29 -4.09 10.28 -9.91
N THR A 30 -4.39 9.07 -10.40
CA THR A 30 -3.63 7.88 -10.05
C THR A 30 -2.23 7.96 -10.65
N MET A 31 -1.21 8.00 -9.80
CA MET A 31 0.20 8.01 -10.25
C MET A 31 0.78 6.61 -10.44
N LEU A 32 0.25 5.63 -9.70
CA LEU A 32 0.70 4.23 -9.69
C LEU A 32 -0.46 3.33 -9.29
N LEU A 33 -0.70 2.26 -10.06
CA LEU A 33 -1.65 1.22 -9.70
C LEU A 33 -1.10 -0.16 -10.08
N TRP A 34 -0.72 -0.94 -9.07
CA TRP A 34 -0.35 -2.34 -9.21
C TRP A 34 -1.50 -3.26 -8.78
N HIS A 35 -1.99 -4.09 -9.70
CA HIS A 35 -3.04 -5.07 -9.39
C HIS A 35 -2.50 -6.31 -8.66
N MET A 36 -1.22 -6.65 -8.88
CA MET A 36 -0.55 -7.83 -8.30
C MET A 36 -1.28 -9.16 -8.58
N ASP A 37 -1.91 -9.29 -9.74
CA ASP A 37 -2.75 -10.42 -10.13
C ASP A 37 -2.04 -11.40 -11.08
N GLU A 38 -0.73 -11.27 -11.27
CA GLU A 38 0.03 -12.12 -12.18
C GLU A 38 0.06 -13.56 -11.67
N THR A 39 -0.06 -14.53 -12.58
CA THR A 39 -0.28 -15.94 -12.20
C THR A 39 1.00 -16.72 -11.86
N GLY A 40 2.17 -16.10 -12.04
CA GLY A 40 3.47 -16.76 -11.85
C GLY A 40 4.01 -16.66 -10.43
N ASN A 41 4.73 -17.68 -9.99
CA ASN A 41 5.59 -17.61 -8.80
C ASN A 41 6.97 -17.07 -9.18
N GLY A 42 7.66 -16.50 -8.19
CA GLY A 42 9.01 -15.96 -8.31
C GLY A 42 9.05 -14.55 -8.86
N ALA A 43 10.15 -14.23 -9.55
CA ALA A 43 10.46 -12.90 -10.06
C ALA A 43 9.59 -12.57 -11.28
N VAL A 44 8.34 -12.20 -11.04
CA VAL A 44 7.41 -11.74 -12.07
C VAL A 44 7.46 -10.22 -12.23
N ARG A 45 7.05 -9.77 -13.41
CA ARG A 45 6.83 -8.37 -13.72
C ARG A 45 5.46 -7.93 -13.21
N VAL A 46 5.42 -6.97 -12.31
CA VAL A 46 4.17 -6.36 -11.79
C VAL A 46 3.84 -5.15 -12.62
N LEU A 47 2.72 -5.17 -13.35
CA LEU A 47 2.40 -4.11 -14.29
C LEU A 47 1.63 -2.98 -13.61
N ASP A 48 2.23 -1.79 -13.62
CA ASP A 48 1.49 -0.53 -13.47
C ASP A 48 0.60 -0.25 -14.68
N VAL A 49 -0.67 0.07 -14.41
CA VAL A 49 -1.68 0.45 -15.39
C VAL A 49 -1.92 1.95 -15.47
N ALA A 50 -1.27 2.77 -14.63
CA ALA A 50 -1.43 4.22 -14.59
C ALA A 50 -0.37 4.96 -15.42
N ARG A 51 0.92 4.86 -15.04
CA ARG A 51 2.02 5.66 -15.62
C ARG A 51 3.21 4.83 -16.11
N TYR A 52 3.04 3.51 -16.22
CA TYR A 52 4.08 2.55 -16.60
C TYR A 52 5.25 2.47 -15.61
N ILE A 53 5.02 2.80 -14.34
CA ILE A 53 5.99 2.57 -13.25
C ILE A 53 5.81 1.14 -12.75
N HIS A 54 6.20 0.19 -13.59
CA HIS A 54 6.08 -1.23 -13.27
C HIS A 54 6.99 -1.64 -12.10
N GLY A 55 6.74 -2.81 -11.51
CA GLY A 55 7.57 -3.37 -10.45
C GLY A 55 8.16 -4.74 -10.82
N ASN A 56 9.17 -5.18 -10.09
CA ASN A 56 9.71 -6.53 -10.17
C ASN A 56 9.58 -7.20 -8.81
N ALA A 57 8.81 -8.29 -8.75
CA ALA A 57 8.69 -9.10 -7.55
C ALA A 57 9.99 -9.88 -7.30
N SER A 58 10.22 -10.25 -6.04
CA SER A 58 11.37 -11.09 -5.69
C SER A 58 11.17 -12.55 -6.10
N SER A 59 12.27 -13.32 -6.15
CA SER A 59 12.24 -14.76 -6.42
C SER A 59 11.47 -15.58 -5.36
N ALA A 60 11.24 -15.02 -4.18
CA ALA A 60 10.44 -15.64 -3.12
C ALA A 60 8.94 -15.31 -3.20
N SER A 61 8.53 -14.46 -4.14
CA SER A 61 7.12 -14.09 -4.31
C SER A 61 6.30 -15.29 -4.77
N THR A 62 5.11 -15.44 -4.20
CA THR A 62 4.16 -16.47 -4.62
C THR A 62 2.81 -15.86 -4.91
N GLU A 63 2.17 -16.32 -5.97
CA GLU A 63 0.76 -16.04 -6.22
C GLU A 63 -0.09 -16.61 -5.08
N GLN A 64 -1.11 -15.86 -4.68
CA GLN A 64 -2.05 -16.20 -3.62
C GLN A 64 -3.46 -15.70 -3.97
N PRO A 65 -4.51 -16.27 -3.36
CA PRO A 65 -5.82 -15.66 -3.37
C PRO A 65 -5.76 -14.23 -2.82
N GLY A 66 -6.18 -13.26 -3.61
CA GLY A 66 -6.27 -11.85 -3.23
C GLY A 66 -7.69 -11.44 -2.83
N GLN A 67 -7.84 -10.22 -2.34
CA GLN A 67 -9.16 -9.62 -2.04
C GLN A 67 -10.05 -9.61 -3.30
N PHE A 68 -9.43 -9.50 -4.47
CA PHE A 68 -10.07 -9.36 -5.77
C PHE A 68 -9.64 -10.47 -6.73
N SER A 69 -9.77 -11.72 -6.31
CA SER A 69 -9.30 -12.95 -6.99
C SER A 69 -7.85 -13.30 -6.69
N ARG A 70 -6.88 -12.48 -7.14
CA ARG A 70 -5.45 -12.79 -7.02
C ARG A 70 -4.68 -11.69 -6.29
N GLY A 71 -3.54 -12.08 -5.75
CA GLY A 71 -2.62 -11.22 -5.03
C GLY A 71 -1.27 -11.91 -4.88
N ARG A 72 -0.38 -11.27 -4.11
CA ARG A 72 0.97 -11.78 -3.87
C ARG A 72 1.31 -11.84 -2.39
N ALA A 73 1.90 -12.95 -1.98
CA ALA A 73 2.64 -13.04 -0.73
C ALA A 73 4.14 -12.93 -0.99
N LYS A 74 4.88 -12.43 0.01
CA LYS A 74 6.34 -12.23 -0.05
C LYS A 74 6.77 -11.50 -1.32
N GLY A 75 5.97 -10.51 -1.75
CA GLY A 75 6.16 -9.80 -3.00
C GLY A 75 7.54 -9.19 -3.10
N ASN A 76 7.95 -8.42 -2.07
CA ASN A 76 9.17 -7.63 -2.04
C ASN A 76 9.43 -6.98 -3.42
N ILE A 77 8.44 -6.20 -3.85
CA ILE A 77 8.35 -5.67 -5.19
C ILE A 77 9.10 -4.34 -5.23
N PHE A 78 10.08 -4.24 -6.12
CA PHE A 78 10.80 -2.99 -6.37
C PHE A 78 10.26 -2.33 -7.63
N ALA A 79 9.87 -1.06 -7.52
CA ALA A 79 9.47 -0.26 -8.66
C ALA A 79 10.67 -0.04 -9.59
N ASP A 80 10.38 0.05 -10.88
CA ASP A 80 11.27 0.67 -11.84
C ASP A 80 11.51 2.14 -11.50
N GLN A 81 12.48 2.74 -12.20
CA GLN A 81 12.76 4.17 -12.07
C GLN A 81 11.50 4.99 -12.39
N ASP A 82 11.05 5.76 -11.39
CA ASP A 82 9.87 6.63 -11.48
C ASP A 82 10.18 8.01 -12.10
N ASN A 83 11.45 8.36 -12.27
CA ASN A 83 11.92 9.68 -12.73
C ASN A 83 11.31 10.84 -11.92
N GLY A 84 11.07 10.62 -10.61
CA GLY A 84 10.44 11.61 -9.72
C GLY A 84 8.92 11.70 -9.84
N ALA A 85 8.26 10.81 -10.59
CA ALA A 85 6.81 10.80 -10.71
C ALA A 85 6.09 10.49 -9.37
N LEU A 86 6.77 9.83 -8.43
CA LEU A 86 6.26 9.56 -7.07
C LEU A 86 6.87 10.50 -6.02
N TYR A 87 7.50 11.60 -6.44
CA TYR A 87 7.93 12.66 -5.56
C TYR A 87 6.83 13.72 -5.46
N PHE A 88 6.10 13.74 -4.34
CA PHE A 88 4.93 14.60 -4.17
C PHE A 88 5.26 15.99 -3.60
N GLY A 89 6.45 16.19 -3.03
CA GLY A 89 6.87 17.46 -2.45
C GLY A 89 5.88 17.98 -1.41
N SER A 90 5.36 19.20 -1.60
CA SER A 90 4.34 19.81 -0.75
C SER A 90 2.89 19.56 -1.20
N SER A 91 2.68 18.67 -2.17
CA SER A 91 1.34 18.34 -2.67
C SER A 91 0.67 17.33 -1.74
N GLY A 92 -0.64 17.40 -1.60
CA GLY A 92 -1.40 16.33 -0.94
C GLY A 92 -1.45 15.08 -1.80
N TYR A 93 -1.41 13.91 -1.17
CA TYR A 93 -1.47 12.62 -1.86
C TYR A 93 -2.06 11.54 -0.96
N THR A 94 -2.52 10.46 -1.59
CA THR A 94 -3.00 9.27 -0.88
C THR A 94 -2.24 8.03 -1.35
N VAL A 95 -1.86 7.18 -0.40
CA VAL A 95 -1.39 5.82 -0.68
C VAL A 95 -2.40 4.82 -0.15
N GLU A 96 -2.90 3.95 -1.03
CA GLU A 96 -3.98 3.02 -0.72
C GLU A 96 -3.61 1.60 -1.12
N PHE A 97 -3.93 0.62 -0.27
CA PHE A 97 -3.69 -0.79 -0.56
C PHE A 97 -4.54 -1.72 0.31
N TRP A 98 -4.65 -2.97 -0.14
CA TRP A 98 -5.20 -4.08 0.63
C TRP A 98 -4.08 -4.97 1.15
N VAL A 99 -4.19 -5.37 2.41
CA VAL A 99 -3.22 -6.28 3.05
C VAL A 99 -3.93 -7.34 3.87
N LYS A 100 -3.34 -8.53 3.92
CA LYS A 100 -3.71 -9.63 4.79
C LYS A 100 -2.45 -10.32 5.27
N THR A 101 -2.26 -10.42 6.58
CA THR A 101 -1.08 -11.06 7.17
C THR A 101 -1.39 -11.63 8.54
N ASP A 102 -0.72 -12.73 8.89
CA ASP A 102 -0.54 -13.14 10.27
C ASP A 102 0.44 -12.20 10.99
N PRO A 103 0.56 -12.29 12.34
CA PRO A 103 1.55 -11.52 13.10
C PRO A 103 2.95 -11.67 12.53
N VAL A 104 3.61 -10.52 12.32
CA VAL A 104 4.95 -10.48 11.74
C VAL A 104 6.02 -10.57 12.81
N VAL A 105 7.14 -11.22 12.50
CA VAL A 105 8.29 -11.33 13.42
C VAL A 105 9.33 -10.24 13.22
N ASN A 106 9.31 -9.58 12.05
CA ASN A 106 10.18 -8.47 11.68
C ASN A 106 9.34 -7.26 11.28
N ALA A 107 9.93 -6.07 11.31
CA ALA A 107 9.27 -4.90 10.75
C ALA A 107 9.26 -5.00 9.22
N HIS A 108 8.11 -4.68 8.60
CA HIS A 108 7.93 -4.71 7.15
C HIS A 108 7.33 -3.40 6.66
N THR A 109 8.01 -2.73 5.72
CA THR A 109 7.37 -1.68 4.91
C THR A 109 6.40 -2.38 3.95
N LEU A 110 5.11 -2.09 4.10
CA LEU A 110 4.05 -2.65 3.26
C LEU A 110 3.99 -1.92 1.91
N VAL A 111 4.20 -0.61 1.94
CA VAL A 111 4.34 0.28 0.78
C VAL A 111 5.14 1.50 1.21
N GLY A 112 5.94 2.05 0.30
CA GLY A 112 6.65 3.29 0.55
C GLY A 112 7.67 3.61 -0.54
N LYS A 113 8.08 4.87 -0.59
CA LYS A 113 9.31 5.28 -1.28
C LYS A 113 10.43 5.18 -0.24
N ASP A 114 10.87 3.95 -0.04
CA ASP A 114 11.79 3.49 1.00
C ASP A 114 12.98 2.79 0.34
N SER A 115 14.09 2.68 1.07
CA SER A 115 15.23 1.91 0.61
C SER A 115 14.96 0.40 0.67
N PRO A 116 15.64 -0.41 -0.16
CA PRO A 116 15.52 -1.86 -0.12
C PRO A 116 15.85 -2.52 1.21
N ASP A 117 16.70 -1.89 2.03
CA ASP A 117 17.08 -2.35 3.37
C ASP A 117 16.12 -1.86 4.47
N GLY A 118 15.06 -1.11 4.12
CA GLY A 118 14.09 -0.55 5.07
C GLY A 118 14.72 0.48 6.01
N ASN A 119 15.87 1.03 5.63
CA ASN A 119 16.61 2.02 6.39
C ASN A 119 15.83 3.33 6.37
N SER A 120 15.33 3.72 7.55
CA SER A 120 14.49 4.91 7.71
C SER A 120 15.14 6.18 7.19
N ASN A 121 16.48 6.28 7.17
CA ASN A 121 17.22 7.48 6.74
C ASN A 121 17.10 7.82 5.25
N SER A 122 16.31 7.05 4.49
CA SER A 122 16.14 7.19 3.03
C SER A 122 14.69 7.07 2.60
N ALA A 123 13.77 6.95 3.57
CA ALA A 123 12.37 6.77 3.31
C ALA A 123 11.67 8.13 3.24
N GLU A 124 11.15 8.50 2.07
CA GLU A 124 10.38 9.75 1.93
C GLU A 124 9.00 9.59 2.57
N TYR A 125 8.36 8.45 2.35
CA TYR A 125 7.11 8.07 3.00
C TYR A 125 6.95 6.55 3.01
N GLY A 126 6.11 6.07 3.93
CA GLY A 126 5.71 4.67 3.90
C GLY A 126 4.71 4.28 4.97
N VAL A 127 4.16 3.08 4.80
CA VAL A 127 3.36 2.38 5.81
C VAL A 127 4.12 1.13 6.24
N ARG A 128 4.38 1.01 7.55
CA ARG A 128 5.18 -0.05 8.15
C ARG A 128 4.39 -0.80 9.22
N LEU A 129 4.42 -2.12 9.16
CA LEU A 129 3.90 -3.00 10.20
C LEU A 129 5.07 -3.50 11.07
N LEU A 130 4.98 -3.28 12.38
CA LEU A 130 5.98 -3.70 13.34
C LEU A 130 5.64 -5.08 13.94
N PRO A 131 6.61 -5.82 14.50
CA PRO A 131 6.35 -7.09 15.19
C PRO A 131 5.39 -7.01 16.37
N SER A 132 5.18 -5.81 16.91
CA SER A 132 4.18 -5.58 17.95
C SER A 132 2.74 -5.56 17.42
N GLY A 133 2.51 -5.64 16.10
CA GLY A 133 1.22 -5.41 15.44
C GLY A 133 0.88 -3.93 15.24
N LEU A 134 1.78 -3.01 15.57
CA LEU A 134 1.59 -1.58 15.36
C LEU A 134 1.74 -1.25 13.87
N LEU A 135 0.72 -0.60 13.30
CA LEU A 135 0.78 -0.05 11.95
C LEU A 135 1.18 1.44 12.04
N ARG A 136 2.27 1.82 11.37
CA ARG A 136 2.79 3.18 11.34
C ARG A 136 2.75 3.71 9.92
N ALA A 137 2.06 4.82 9.69
CA ALA A 137 2.28 5.67 8.53
C ALA A 137 3.30 6.75 8.90
N PHE A 138 4.24 7.05 8.01
CA PHE A 138 5.26 8.05 8.25
C PHE A 138 5.70 8.75 6.97
N MET A 139 6.25 9.94 7.13
CA MET A 139 6.92 10.72 6.09
C MET A 139 8.14 11.44 6.68
N GLU A 140 9.17 11.63 5.87
CA GLU A 140 10.41 12.30 6.25
C GLU A 140 10.72 13.43 5.25
N ASP A 141 11.04 14.63 5.75
CA ASP A 141 11.51 15.72 4.89
C ASP A 141 13.02 15.63 4.59
N THR A 142 13.51 16.52 3.74
CA THR A 142 14.94 16.65 3.43
C THR A 142 15.80 17.03 4.64
N SER A 143 15.18 17.51 5.73
CA SER A 143 15.83 17.87 6.99
C SER A 143 15.77 16.75 8.04
N ARG A 144 15.25 15.57 7.68
CA ARG A 144 15.05 14.40 8.56
C ARG A 144 14.01 14.60 9.67
N THR A 145 13.11 15.54 9.48
CA THR A 145 11.92 15.65 10.33
C THR A 145 10.98 14.51 9.97
N VAL A 146 10.65 13.67 10.95
CA VAL A 146 9.71 12.57 10.78
C VAL A 146 8.34 12.97 11.31
N TRP A 147 7.33 12.92 10.45
CA TRP A 147 5.93 12.94 10.85
C TRP A 147 5.38 11.51 10.78
N LYS A 148 4.53 11.15 11.74
CA LYS A 148 3.97 9.81 11.80
C LYS A 148 2.58 9.78 12.43
N ALA A 149 1.79 8.82 11.97
CA ALA A 149 0.56 8.38 12.60
C ALA A 149 0.70 6.89 12.96
N GLU A 150 0.22 6.50 14.13
CA GLU A 150 0.37 5.13 14.64
C GLU A 150 -0.99 4.57 15.06
N LEU A 151 -1.33 3.39 14.53
CA LEU A 151 -2.48 2.60 14.91
C LEU A 151 -2.03 1.51 15.87
N GLN A 152 -2.47 1.62 17.12
CA GLN A 152 -2.14 0.66 18.16
C GLN A 152 -2.92 -0.64 17.95
N PRO A 153 -2.30 -1.82 18.10
CA PRO A 153 -2.96 -3.11 17.93
C PRO A 153 -4.09 -3.35 18.97
N THR A 154 -4.07 -2.60 20.08
CA THR A 154 -5.15 -2.60 21.09
C THR A 154 -6.40 -1.86 20.63
N VAL A 155 -6.28 -0.98 19.64
CA VAL A 155 -7.41 -0.25 19.03
C VAL A 155 -7.93 -1.01 17.82
N TYR A 156 -7.02 -1.44 16.94
CA TYR A 156 -7.34 -2.20 15.75
C TYR A 156 -6.14 -3.04 15.32
N LYS A 157 -6.35 -4.34 15.17
CA LYS A 157 -5.30 -5.29 14.84
C LYS A 157 -5.30 -5.55 13.32
N VAL A 158 -4.18 -5.25 12.66
CA VAL A 158 -4.02 -5.37 11.19
C VAL A 158 -3.38 -6.70 10.78
N ASP A 159 -2.78 -7.40 11.74
CA ASP A 159 -2.11 -8.68 11.55
C ASP A 159 -2.94 -9.85 12.14
N ASP A 160 -4.26 -9.77 12.00
CA ASP A 160 -5.22 -10.77 12.48
C ASP A 160 -5.62 -11.80 11.41
N ASN A 161 -4.87 -11.82 10.30
CA ASN A 161 -5.13 -12.66 9.13
C ASN A 161 -6.50 -12.42 8.49
N GLN A 162 -7.03 -11.19 8.58
CA GLN A 162 -8.15 -10.71 7.78
C GLN A 162 -7.68 -9.71 6.72
N TRP A 163 -8.56 -9.41 5.76
CA TRP A 163 -8.30 -8.36 4.77
C TRP A 163 -8.55 -6.99 5.39
N HIS A 164 -7.55 -6.12 5.28
CA HIS A 164 -7.64 -4.73 5.71
C HIS A 164 -7.37 -3.80 4.54
N TYR A 165 -8.17 -2.75 4.47
CA TYR A 165 -7.90 -1.60 3.63
C TYR A 165 -7.13 -0.56 4.41
N VAL A 166 -6.04 -0.07 3.84
CA VAL A 166 -5.21 0.97 4.44
C VAL A 166 -5.14 2.14 3.48
N ALA A 167 -5.44 3.34 3.99
CA ALA A 167 -5.26 4.60 3.28
C ALA A 167 -4.43 5.55 4.15
N MET A 168 -3.29 6.01 3.61
CA MET A 168 -2.48 7.08 4.19
C MET A 168 -2.75 8.35 3.39
N VAL A 169 -3.31 9.38 4.02
CA VAL A 169 -3.61 10.68 3.41
C VAL A 169 -2.67 11.72 4.00
N VAL A 170 -2.01 12.50 3.14
CA VAL A 170 -1.03 13.55 3.50
C VAL A 170 -1.53 14.90 3.03
#